data_AF-A0A805Z9I2-F1
#
_entry.id   AF-A0A805Z9I2-F1
#
_cell.length_a   1.000
_cell.length_b   1.000
_cell.length_c   1.000
_cell.angle_alpha   90.00
_cell.angle_beta   90.00
_cell.angle_gamma   90.00
#
_symmetry.space_group_name_H-M   'P 1'
#
loop_
_entity.id
_entity.type
_entity.pdbx_description
1 polymer ?
#
loop_
_entity_poly.entity_id
_entity_poly.type
_entity_poly.pdbx_seq_one_letter_code
_entity_poly.pdbx_strand_id
1 'polypeptide(L)'
;MKRQIYRQLPGFNCGECGYTNCTQFAAALVIGEVETTGCPFLLQDRFKESSERVNEILSGKMGEGVEDAIGTEEEAEITGLIDHLAADFVLSPLRGEPSCREDLHPFDWAIHAEMGDILRYRPWGCPITHFAEVLAVAHGIVTVHVVGPLHRLGSEMEWKDVGLCMVVGFEGLVTRGDVPDVGATVRFLPEHCMMGKVHSGVIVHSEGDRVRIEGIDLKVW
;
A
#
# COMPACT_ATOMS: atom_id res chain seq x y z
N MET A 1 -10.89 14.98 11.90
CA MET A 1 -9.44 15.13 12.13
C MET A 1 -8.62 13.85 11.87
N LYS A 2 -8.63 12.81 12.74
CA LYS A 2 -7.78 11.58 12.56
C LYS A 2 -7.87 10.96 11.16
N ARG A 3 -9.09 10.72 10.67
CA ARG A 3 -9.32 10.12 9.35
C ARG A 3 -8.84 11.01 8.19
N GLN A 4 -8.91 12.34 8.35
CA GLN A 4 -8.41 13.30 7.35
C GLN A 4 -6.89 13.29 7.31
N ILE A 5 -6.23 13.30 8.47
CA ILE A 5 -4.76 13.19 8.58
C ILE A 5 -4.28 11.87 8.00
N TYR A 6 -4.91 10.75 8.38
CA TYR A 6 -4.54 9.41 7.87
C TYR A 6 -4.48 9.35 6.35
N ARG A 7 -5.47 9.94 5.66
CA ARG A 7 -5.53 9.99 4.18
C ARG A 7 -4.39 10.78 3.52
N GLN A 8 -3.72 11.65 4.27
CA GLN A 8 -2.58 12.42 3.80
C GLN A 8 -1.24 11.78 4.23
N LEU A 9 -1.26 10.70 5.01
CA LEU A 9 -0.02 10.01 5.36
C LEU A 9 0.45 9.12 4.21
N PRO A 10 1.75 8.77 4.14
CA PRO A 10 2.30 7.94 3.08
C PRO A 10 1.72 6.53 2.97
N GLY A 11 0.91 6.08 3.94
CA GLY A 11 0.25 4.77 3.91
C GLY A 11 1.18 3.56 4.07
N PHE A 12 2.50 3.74 4.10
CA PHE A 12 3.46 2.62 4.11
C PHE A 12 3.38 1.71 5.34
N ASN A 13 2.72 2.14 6.43
CA ASN A 13 2.65 1.41 7.70
C ASN A 13 4.02 0.89 8.17
N CYS A 14 5.07 1.62 7.83
CA CYS A 14 6.45 1.16 7.92
C CYS A 14 6.96 1.03 9.35
N GLY A 15 6.41 1.81 10.29
CA GLY A 15 6.88 1.84 11.68
C GLY A 15 8.08 2.75 11.97
N GLU A 16 8.67 3.40 10.95
CA GLU A 16 9.83 4.30 11.12
C GLU A 16 9.58 5.47 12.09
N CYS A 17 8.32 5.84 12.29
CA CYS A 17 7.90 6.86 13.23
C CYS A 17 7.69 6.35 14.67
N GLY A 18 7.93 5.06 14.94
CA GLY A 18 7.72 4.43 16.25
C GLY A 18 6.30 3.91 16.52
N TYR A 19 5.36 4.05 15.57
CA TYR A 19 3.97 3.58 15.70
C TYR A 19 3.69 2.31 14.90
N THR A 20 2.73 1.49 15.33
CA THR A 20 2.42 0.19 14.69
C THR A 20 1.90 0.32 13.26
N ASN A 21 1.29 1.45 12.91
CA ASN A 21 0.83 1.74 11.55
C ASN A 21 0.56 3.24 11.40
N CYS A 22 0.33 3.69 10.16
CA CYS A 22 -0.01 5.08 9.86
C CYS A 22 -1.31 5.52 10.55
N THR A 23 -2.25 4.60 10.84
CA THR A 23 -3.47 4.93 11.60
C THR A 23 -3.16 5.31 13.05
N GLN A 24 -2.22 4.63 13.70
CA GLN A 24 -1.76 4.98 15.04
C GLN A 24 -0.92 6.26 15.03
N PHE A 25 -0.03 6.43 14.05
CA PHE A 25 0.71 7.69 13.87
C PHE A 25 -0.24 8.88 13.67
N ALA A 26 -1.28 8.73 12.84
CA ALA A 26 -2.32 9.74 12.68
C ALA A 26 -3.07 10.05 13.98
N ALA A 27 -3.32 9.05 14.83
CA ALA A 27 -3.93 9.28 16.13
C ALA A 27 -3.02 10.10 17.05
N ALA A 28 -1.72 9.77 17.07
CA ALA A 28 -0.72 10.48 17.87
C ALA A 28 -0.49 11.93 17.40
N LEU A 29 -0.53 12.17 16.09
CA LEU A 29 -0.50 13.53 15.53
C LEU A 29 -1.69 14.37 16.02
N VAL A 30 -2.91 13.81 16.01
CA VAL A 30 -4.12 14.52 16.45
C VAL A 30 -4.05 14.96 17.91
N ILE A 31 -3.46 14.13 18.77
CA ILE A 31 -3.34 14.42 20.21
C ILE A 31 -2.07 15.19 20.56
N GLY A 32 -1.23 15.52 19.56
CA GLY A 32 0.00 16.30 19.74
C GLY A 32 1.14 15.54 20.42
N GLU A 33 1.09 14.22 20.48
CA GLU A 33 2.17 13.39 21.04
C GLU A 33 3.39 13.33 20.12
N VAL A 34 3.20 13.56 18.82
CA VAL A 34 4.24 13.54 17.80
C VAL A 34 3.99 14.64 16.77
N GLU A 35 5.05 15.08 16.10
CA GLU A 35 4.99 16.03 14.99
C GLU A 35 5.04 15.31 13.64
N THR A 36 4.66 16.00 12.56
CA THR A 36 4.74 15.48 11.18
C THR A 36 6.16 15.09 10.78
N THR A 37 7.16 15.77 11.34
CA THR A 37 8.59 15.48 11.21
C THR A 37 8.99 14.11 11.76
N GLY A 38 8.15 13.50 12.62
CA GLY A 38 8.35 12.15 13.14
C GLY A 38 8.20 11.05 12.09
N CYS A 39 7.59 11.33 10.93
CA CYS A 39 7.59 10.41 9.79
C CYS A 39 8.70 10.79 8.79
N PRO A 40 9.76 9.97 8.63
CA PRO A 40 10.84 10.31 7.71
C PRO A 40 10.39 10.35 6.25
N PHE A 41 9.30 9.66 5.91
CA PHE A 41 8.71 9.70 4.57
C PHE A 41 7.99 11.03 4.29
N LEU A 42 7.31 11.63 5.27
CA LEU A 42 6.70 12.96 5.09
C LEU A 42 7.71 14.08 4.89
N LEU A 43 8.99 13.85 5.21
CA LEU A 43 10.08 14.78 4.97
C LEU A 43 10.64 14.71 3.54
N GLN A 44 10.26 13.68 2.76
CA GLN A 44 10.74 13.53 1.39
C GLN A 44 9.99 14.49 0.47
N ASP A 45 10.68 15.03 -0.54
CA ASP A 45 10.09 15.98 -1.51
C ASP A 45 8.79 15.46 -2.14
N ARG A 46 8.74 14.14 -2.38
CA ARG A 46 7.60 13.44 -2.96
C ARG A 46 6.32 13.44 -2.10
N PHE A 47 6.42 13.83 -0.82
CA PHE A 47 5.30 13.94 0.13
C PHE A 47 5.13 15.36 0.69
N LYS A 48 5.77 16.36 0.06
CA LYS A 48 5.76 17.73 0.57
C LYS A 48 4.35 18.32 0.67
N GLU A 49 3.54 18.17 -0.38
CA GLU A 49 2.15 18.64 -0.41
C GLU A 49 1.29 17.95 0.66
N SER A 50 1.47 16.63 0.83
CA SER A 50 0.77 15.86 1.86
C SER A 50 1.16 16.31 3.27
N SER A 51 2.46 16.58 3.50
CA SER A 51 2.97 17.10 4.77
C SER A 51 2.40 18.50 5.09
N GLU A 52 2.33 19.38 4.10
CA GLU A 52 1.71 20.71 4.21
C GLU A 52 0.22 20.59 4.60
N ARG A 53 -0.54 19.74 3.91
CA ARG A 53 -1.96 19.48 4.23
C ARG A 53 -2.16 18.93 5.64
N VAL A 54 -1.31 18.01 6.11
CA VAL A 54 -1.40 17.51 7.49
C VAL A 54 -1.17 18.64 8.50
N ASN A 55 -0.17 19.50 8.28
CA ASN A 55 0.13 20.62 9.15
C ASN A 55 -1.00 21.67 9.15
N GLU A 56 -1.66 21.90 8.02
CA GLU A 56 -2.84 22.76 7.93
C GLU A 56 -4.02 22.21 8.75
N ILE A 57 -4.31 20.92 8.63
CA ILE A 57 -5.35 20.24 9.42
C ILE A 57 -5.05 20.34 10.92
N LEU A 58 -3.79 20.13 11.33
CA LEU A 58 -3.36 20.18 12.73
C LEU A 58 -3.40 21.59 13.32
N SER A 59 -3.06 22.61 12.53
CA SER A 59 -3.04 24.01 12.98
C SER A 59 -4.42 24.64 13.15
N GLY A 60 -5.50 23.91 12.85
CA GLY A 60 -6.87 24.42 12.95
C GLY A 60 -7.18 25.54 11.94
N LYS A 61 -6.31 25.74 10.94
CA LYS A 61 -6.50 26.74 9.88
C LYS A 61 -7.54 26.35 8.84
N MET A 62 -8.08 25.13 8.92
CA MET A 62 -9.37 24.82 8.34
C MET A 62 -10.46 25.43 9.22
N GLY A 63 -10.84 26.68 8.90
CA GLY A 63 -12.06 27.28 9.43
C GLY A 63 -13.28 26.41 9.13
N GLU A 64 -14.31 26.56 9.96
CA GLU A 64 -15.68 26.12 9.69
C GLU A 64 -16.11 26.68 8.32
N GLY A 65 -15.86 25.90 7.27
CA GLY A 65 -15.90 26.42 5.89
C GLY A 65 -15.33 25.46 4.85
N VAL A 66 -15.31 24.16 5.14
CA VAL A 66 -15.57 23.19 4.06
C VAL A 66 -17.07 23.01 4.05
N GLU A 67 -17.78 23.99 3.49
CA GLU A 67 -18.95 23.64 2.71
C GLU A 67 -18.51 22.50 1.79
N ASP A 68 -19.35 21.47 1.67
CA ASP A 68 -19.26 20.49 0.62
C ASP A 68 -18.98 21.23 -0.69
N ALA A 69 -17.71 21.34 -1.03
CA ALA A 69 -17.31 21.57 -2.39
C ALA A 69 -17.64 20.26 -3.08
N ILE A 70 -18.92 20.12 -3.43
CA ILE A 70 -19.34 19.65 -4.75
C ILE A 70 -18.80 20.69 -5.76
N GLY A 71 -17.49 20.95 -5.73
CA GLY A 71 -16.77 21.16 -6.96
C GLY A 71 -16.88 19.81 -7.64
N THR A 72 -17.30 19.81 -8.89
CA THR A 72 -17.00 18.70 -9.78
C THR A 72 -15.49 18.48 -9.68
N GLU A 73 -15.06 17.56 -8.81
CA GLU A 73 -13.72 17.04 -8.81
C GLU A 73 -13.58 16.46 -10.21
N GLU A 74 -12.95 17.19 -11.12
CA GLU A 74 -12.20 16.51 -12.15
C GLU A 74 -11.30 15.55 -11.36
N GLU A 75 -11.63 14.26 -11.43
CA GLU A 75 -10.93 13.22 -10.70
C GLU A 75 -9.45 13.42 -10.95
N ALA A 76 -8.72 13.86 -9.92
CA ALA A 76 -7.31 14.15 -10.06
C ALA A 76 -6.63 12.88 -10.59
N GLU A 77 -5.96 13.02 -11.74
CA GLU A 77 -5.35 11.92 -12.47
C GLU A 77 -4.50 11.05 -11.53
N ILE A 78 -4.70 9.73 -11.58
CA ILE A 78 -4.04 8.79 -10.67
C ILE A 78 -2.64 8.53 -11.20
N THR A 79 -1.66 9.31 -10.74
CA THR A 79 -0.31 9.23 -11.29
C THR A 79 0.68 8.55 -10.35
N GLY A 80 1.46 7.62 -10.88
CA GLY A 80 2.58 7.00 -10.18
C GLY A 80 3.67 7.99 -9.81
N LEU A 81 4.26 7.79 -8.65
CA LEU A 81 5.22 8.70 -8.03
C LEU A 81 6.61 8.64 -8.67
N ILE A 82 7.07 7.43 -9.01
CA ILE A 82 8.43 7.20 -9.55
C ILE A 82 8.44 7.14 -11.08
N ASP A 83 7.38 6.60 -11.68
CA ASP A 83 7.30 6.43 -13.13
C ASP A 83 6.45 7.48 -13.83
N HIS A 84 5.69 8.29 -13.08
CA HIS A 84 4.83 9.35 -13.61
C HIS A 84 3.78 8.85 -14.61
N LEU A 85 3.45 7.57 -14.55
CA LEU A 85 2.44 6.96 -15.41
C LEU A 85 1.05 7.12 -14.80
N ALA A 86 0.05 7.31 -15.65
CA ALA A 86 -1.35 7.24 -15.24
C ALA A 86 -1.74 5.79 -14.93
N ALA A 87 -2.47 5.62 -13.82
CA ALA A 87 -3.16 4.41 -13.43
C ALA A 87 -4.66 4.59 -13.65
N ASP A 88 -5.33 3.50 -13.97
CA ASP A 88 -6.77 3.45 -14.16
C ASP A 88 -7.50 3.55 -12.81
N PHE A 89 -6.91 2.97 -11.74
CA PHE A 89 -7.47 2.98 -10.40
C PHE A 89 -6.43 2.82 -9.28
N VAL A 90 -6.84 3.14 -8.05
CA VAL A 90 -6.12 2.80 -6.81
C VAL A 90 -6.69 1.52 -6.21
N LEU A 91 -5.80 0.58 -5.87
CA LEU A 91 -6.16 -0.67 -5.19
C LEU A 91 -5.82 -0.59 -3.70
N SER A 92 -6.86 -0.61 -2.87
CA SER A 92 -6.79 -0.61 -1.41
C SER A 92 -6.99 -2.02 -0.82
N PRO A 93 -6.60 -2.25 0.45
CA PRO A 93 -6.87 -3.51 1.15
C PRO A 93 -8.35 -3.88 1.17
N LEU A 94 -8.64 -5.17 1.34
CA LEU A 94 -9.98 -5.63 1.70
C LEU A 94 -10.40 -5.06 3.07
N ARG A 95 -11.72 -5.03 3.32
CA ARG A 95 -12.28 -4.43 4.54
C ARG A 95 -11.72 -5.12 5.79
N GLY A 96 -11.01 -4.35 6.61
CA GLY A 96 -10.42 -4.84 7.86
C GLY A 96 -9.03 -5.46 7.73
N GLU A 97 -8.47 -5.51 6.52
CA GLU A 97 -7.13 -6.06 6.28
C GLU A 97 -6.04 -4.98 6.30
N PRO A 98 -4.81 -5.31 6.72
CA PRO A 98 -3.72 -4.34 6.86
C PRO A 98 -3.09 -3.92 5.51
N SER A 99 -3.16 -4.79 4.51
CA SER A 99 -2.65 -4.57 3.16
C SER A 99 -3.55 -5.25 2.13
N CYS A 100 -3.37 -4.90 0.85
CA CYS A 100 -3.85 -5.78 -0.23
C CYS A 100 -3.23 -7.17 -0.04
N ARG A 101 -3.95 -8.20 -0.46
CA ARG A 101 -3.38 -9.54 -0.49
C ARG A 101 -2.49 -9.64 -1.72
N GLU A 102 -1.29 -10.16 -1.52
CA GLU A 102 -0.35 -10.47 -2.59
C GLU A 102 -0.18 -11.97 -2.69
N ASP A 103 -0.21 -12.48 -3.91
CA ASP A 103 0.16 -13.87 -4.19
C ASP A 103 1.60 -13.92 -4.68
N LEU A 104 2.42 -14.68 -3.96
CA LEU A 104 3.84 -14.85 -4.24
C LEU A 104 4.08 -16.23 -4.84
N HIS A 105 4.93 -16.28 -5.86
CA HIS A 105 5.59 -17.48 -6.32
C HIS A 105 7.09 -17.38 -5.99
N PRO A 106 7.57 -18.10 -4.94
CA PRO A 106 8.98 -18.19 -4.65
C PRO A 106 9.74 -18.89 -5.78
N PHE A 107 10.87 -18.34 -6.20
CA PHE A 107 11.70 -19.00 -7.22
C PHE A 107 12.50 -20.18 -6.68
N ASP A 108 12.78 -20.19 -5.38
CA ASP A 108 13.44 -21.30 -4.72
C ASP A 108 12.40 -22.32 -4.26
N TRP A 109 12.40 -23.47 -4.92
CA TRP A 109 11.49 -24.59 -4.69
C TRP A 109 11.74 -25.31 -3.36
N ALA A 110 12.91 -25.11 -2.73
CA ALA A 110 13.23 -25.72 -1.44
C ALA A 110 12.56 -24.99 -0.26
N ILE A 111 11.94 -23.84 -0.53
CA ILE A 111 11.28 -23.04 0.50
C ILE A 111 9.94 -23.67 0.87
N HIS A 112 9.76 -23.87 2.16
CA HIS A 112 8.51 -24.32 2.76
C HIS A 112 7.95 -23.23 3.67
N ALA A 113 6.87 -22.60 3.21
CA ALA A 113 6.09 -21.63 3.97
C ALA A 113 4.82 -22.29 4.53
N GLU A 114 4.40 -21.83 5.70
CA GLU A 114 3.20 -22.25 6.42
C GLU A 114 2.40 -21.01 6.84
N MET A 115 1.09 -21.17 7.05
CA MET A 115 0.24 -20.09 7.53
C MET A 115 0.76 -19.51 8.86
N GLY A 116 0.84 -18.18 8.94
CA GLY A 116 1.40 -17.44 10.06
C GLY A 116 2.91 -17.22 9.99
N ASP A 117 3.62 -17.87 9.06
CA ASP A 117 5.03 -17.58 8.83
C ASP A 117 5.24 -16.13 8.40
N ILE A 118 6.42 -15.63 8.70
CA ILE A 118 6.88 -14.33 8.29
C ILE A 118 7.96 -14.52 7.26
N LEU A 119 7.70 -14.04 6.05
CA LEU A 119 8.63 -14.15 4.94
C LEU A 119 9.36 -12.83 4.74
N ARG A 120 10.68 -12.90 4.63
CA ARG A 120 11.52 -11.82 4.09
C ARG A 120 11.78 -12.13 2.62
N TYR A 121 11.33 -11.26 1.73
CA TYR A 121 11.47 -11.47 0.28
C TYR A 121 11.77 -10.19 -0.47
N ARG A 122 12.21 -10.34 -1.70
CA ARG A 122 12.37 -9.25 -2.66
C ARG A 122 11.48 -9.55 -3.87
N PRO A 123 10.44 -8.74 -4.14
CA PRO A 123 9.66 -8.90 -5.34
C PRO A 123 10.55 -8.71 -6.57
N TRP A 124 10.37 -9.56 -7.58
CA TRP A 124 11.10 -9.43 -8.83
C TRP A 124 10.76 -8.08 -9.49
N GLY A 125 11.80 -7.28 -9.77
CA GLY A 125 11.67 -5.93 -10.33
C GLY A 125 11.53 -4.79 -9.29
N CYS A 126 11.13 -5.07 -8.05
CA CYS A 126 11.07 -4.06 -6.98
C CYS A 126 12.35 -4.07 -6.14
N PRO A 127 13.08 -2.95 -5.96
CA PRO A 127 14.31 -2.93 -5.16
C PRO A 127 14.08 -2.99 -3.64
N ILE A 128 12.83 -2.91 -3.18
CA ILE A 128 12.48 -2.85 -1.76
C ILE A 128 12.34 -4.26 -1.19
N THR A 129 13.01 -4.52 -0.05
CA THR A 129 12.79 -5.75 0.72
C THR A 129 11.45 -5.69 1.43
N HIS A 130 10.65 -6.75 1.25
CA HIS A 130 9.34 -6.90 1.84
C HIS A 130 9.40 -7.90 2.99
N PHE A 131 8.56 -7.64 3.99
CA PHE A 131 8.19 -8.62 5.00
C PHE A 131 6.69 -8.83 4.89
N ALA A 132 6.26 -10.09 4.89
CA ALA A 132 4.86 -10.42 4.78
C ALA A 132 4.49 -11.63 5.64
N GLU A 133 3.29 -11.61 6.20
CA GLU A 133 2.71 -12.72 6.95
C GLU A 133 1.91 -13.61 6.01
N VAL A 134 2.12 -14.93 6.10
CA VAL A 134 1.46 -15.91 5.26
C VAL A 134 0.03 -16.16 5.73
N LEU A 135 -0.92 -15.96 4.83
CA LEU A 135 -2.34 -16.22 5.07
C LEU A 135 -2.76 -17.61 4.60
N ALA A 136 -2.18 -18.05 3.49
CA ALA A 136 -2.48 -19.34 2.88
C ALA A 136 -1.34 -19.80 1.96
N VAL A 137 -1.24 -21.11 1.79
CA VAL A 137 -0.36 -21.73 0.80
C VAL A 137 -1.18 -22.72 -0.01
N ALA A 138 -1.21 -22.54 -1.33
CA ALA A 138 -1.95 -23.40 -2.24
C ALA A 138 -1.18 -23.58 -3.54
N HIS A 139 -0.90 -24.84 -3.90
CA HIS A 139 -0.30 -25.20 -5.20
C HIS A 139 0.98 -24.41 -5.56
N GLY A 140 1.83 -24.11 -4.58
CA GLY A 140 3.09 -23.37 -4.79
C GLY A 140 2.93 -21.85 -4.88
N ILE A 141 1.72 -21.34 -4.60
CA ILE A 141 1.44 -19.92 -4.39
C ILE A 141 1.27 -19.66 -2.91
N VAL A 142 1.87 -18.57 -2.43
CA VAL A 142 1.82 -18.12 -1.05
C VAL A 142 1.07 -16.79 -1.02
N THR A 143 -0.12 -16.78 -0.44
CA THR A 143 -0.91 -15.56 -0.24
C THR A 143 -0.46 -14.87 1.05
N VAL A 144 -0.15 -13.58 0.98
CA VAL A 144 0.42 -12.84 2.11
C VAL A 144 -0.23 -11.48 2.33
N HIS A 145 -0.10 -10.97 3.56
CA HIS A 145 -0.23 -9.55 3.87
C HIS A 145 1.14 -8.92 4.08
N VAL A 146 1.44 -7.84 3.38
CA VAL A 146 2.67 -7.08 3.57
C VAL A 146 2.58 -6.35 4.92
N VAL A 147 3.52 -6.64 5.81
CA VAL A 147 3.57 -6.13 7.19
C VAL A 147 4.68 -5.09 7.38
N GLY A 148 5.33 -4.66 6.30
CA GLY A 148 6.34 -3.60 6.30
C GLY A 148 7.66 -3.98 6.99
N PRO A 149 8.74 -3.21 6.79
CA PRO A 149 10.09 -3.63 7.17
C PRO A 149 10.50 -3.42 8.64
N LEU A 150 9.83 -2.60 9.45
CA LEU A 150 10.46 -2.07 10.68
C LEU A 150 9.84 -2.36 12.05
N HIS A 151 8.75 -3.12 12.19
CA HIS A 151 8.48 -3.76 13.49
C HIS A 151 9.30 -5.03 13.72
N ARG A 152 10.16 -5.40 12.75
CA ARG A 152 10.88 -6.68 12.69
C ARG A 152 12.41 -6.58 12.68
N LEU A 153 12.95 -5.39 12.41
CA LEU A 153 14.40 -5.14 12.51
C LEU A 153 14.75 -4.78 13.95
N GLY A 154 15.42 -5.71 14.66
CA GLY A 154 15.79 -5.55 16.08
C GLY A 154 14.84 -6.20 17.09
N SER A 155 13.72 -6.77 16.63
CA SER A 155 12.86 -7.66 17.44
C SER A 155 13.41 -9.10 17.42
N GLU A 156 13.17 -9.90 18.46
CA GLU A 156 13.45 -11.36 18.47
C GLU A 156 12.52 -12.18 17.55
N MET A 157 11.75 -11.54 16.67
CA MET A 157 10.76 -12.20 15.84
C MET A 157 11.44 -13.00 14.72
N GLU A 158 11.16 -14.30 14.66
CA GLU A 158 11.68 -15.17 13.61
C GLU A 158 11.02 -14.87 12.26
N TRP A 159 11.84 -14.91 11.20
CA TRP A 159 11.38 -14.80 9.82
C TRP A 159 12.20 -15.75 8.94
N LYS A 160 11.59 -16.17 7.82
CA LYS A 160 12.19 -17.04 6.82
C LYS A 160 12.63 -16.18 5.64
N ASP A 161 13.92 -16.23 5.29
CA ASP A 161 14.39 -15.61 4.06
C ASP A 161 13.99 -16.47 2.88
N VAL A 162 13.18 -15.91 1.99
CA VAL A 162 12.69 -16.62 0.80
C VAL A 162 13.26 -16.05 -0.49
N GLY A 163 14.20 -15.11 -0.40
CA GLY A 163 14.95 -14.58 -1.54
C GLY A 163 14.05 -13.84 -2.54
N LEU A 164 14.21 -14.16 -3.82
CA LEU A 164 13.43 -13.54 -4.89
C LEU A 164 12.09 -14.27 -5.05
N CYS A 165 11.01 -13.49 -5.09
CA CYS A 165 9.67 -13.99 -5.40
C CYS A 165 9.08 -13.21 -6.57
N MET A 166 8.32 -13.89 -7.41
CA MET A 166 7.43 -13.23 -8.37
C MET A 166 6.12 -12.91 -7.66
N VAL A 167 5.65 -11.67 -7.73
CA VAL A 167 4.27 -11.34 -7.34
C VAL A 167 3.42 -11.70 -8.54
N VAL A 168 2.50 -12.65 -8.37
CA VAL A 168 1.68 -13.19 -9.47
C VAL A 168 0.25 -12.71 -9.43
N GLY A 169 -0.20 -12.18 -8.29
CA GLY A 169 -1.54 -11.64 -8.16
C GLY A 169 -1.70 -10.65 -7.01
N PHE A 170 -2.72 -9.81 -7.15
CA PHE A 170 -3.21 -8.89 -6.13
C PHE A 170 -4.71 -9.09 -5.93
N GLU A 171 -5.16 -8.92 -4.69
CA GLU A 171 -6.58 -8.81 -4.36
C GLU A 171 -6.83 -7.63 -3.41
N GLY A 172 -7.87 -6.86 -3.72
CA GLY A 172 -8.22 -5.65 -2.97
C GLY A 172 -9.51 -5.00 -3.45
N LEU A 173 -9.70 -3.73 -3.04
CA LEU A 173 -10.85 -2.90 -3.38
C LEU A 173 -10.41 -1.72 -4.25
N VAL A 174 -11.19 -1.42 -5.29
CA VAL A 174 -11.08 -0.17 -6.04
C VAL A 174 -11.68 0.94 -5.20
N THR A 175 -10.85 1.89 -4.77
CA THR A 175 -11.29 3.02 -3.93
C THR A 175 -11.27 4.36 -4.64
N ARG A 176 -10.61 4.41 -5.82
CA ARG A 176 -10.56 5.58 -6.70
C ARG A 176 -10.36 5.11 -8.14
N GLY A 177 -11.03 5.77 -9.08
CA GLY A 177 -11.13 5.33 -10.47
C GLY A 177 -12.27 4.33 -10.69
N ASP A 178 -12.46 3.92 -11.94
CA ASP A 178 -13.54 3.02 -12.33
C ASP A 178 -13.21 1.56 -12.01
N VAL A 179 -14.22 0.80 -11.60
CA VAL A 179 -14.08 -0.65 -11.39
C VAL A 179 -13.97 -1.33 -12.77
N PRO A 180 -12.87 -2.05 -13.04
CA PRO A 180 -12.65 -2.67 -14.35
C PRO A 180 -13.44 -3.98 -14.52
N ASP A 181 -13.75 -4.31 -15.76
CA ASP A 181 -14.36 -5.58 -16.16
C ASP A 181 -13.35 -6.74 -16.15
N VAL A 182 -13.85 -7.96 -15.98
CA VAL A 182 -13.04 -9.19 -16.11
C VAL A 182 -12.46 -9.30 -17.53
N GLY A 183 -11.17 -9.60 -17.61
CA GLY A 183 -10.40 -9.70 -18.85
C GLY A 183 -9.73 -8.40 -19.28
N ALA A 184 -10.01 -7.27 -18.62
CA ALA A 184 -9.33 -6.01 -18.90
C ALA A 184 -7.85 -6.08 -18.52
N THR A 185 -6.98 -5.60 -19.40
CA THR A 185 -5.60 -5.24 -19.05
C THR A 185 -5.63 -3.87 -18.40
N VAL A 186 -5.10 -3.78 -17.19
CA VAL A 186 -5.20 -2.58 -16.35
C VAL A 186 -3.84 -2.08 -15.92
N ARG A 187 -3.79 -0.79 -15.60
CA ARG A 187 -2.74 -0.11 -14.86
C ARG A 187 -3.31 0.31 -13.51
N PHE A 188 -2.70 -0.09 -12.42
CA PHE A 188 -3.21 0.21 -11.08
C PHE A 188 -2.11 0.64 -10.13
N LEU A 189 -2.49 1.43 -9.13
CA LEU A 189 -1.60 1.86 -8.06
C LEU A 189 -2.02 1.19 -6.74
N PRO A 190 -1.25 0.24 -6.20
CA PRO A 190 -1.50 -0.28 -4.87
C PRO A 190 -1.29 0.82 -3.82
N GLU A 191 -2.29 1.04 -2.96
CA GLU A 191 -2.30 2.14 -1.98
C GLU A 191 -1.06 2.12 -1.07
N HIS A 192 -0.57 0.94 -0.70
CA HIS A 192 0.56 0.76 0.22
C HIS A 192 1.89 0.44 -0.46
N CYS A 193 2.01 0.63 -1.79
CA CYS A 193 3.27 0.43 -2.49
C CYS A 193 4.32 1.48 -2.08
N MET A 194 5.43 1.05 -1.46
CA MET A 194 6.48 1.97 -0.99
C MET A 194 7.14 2.80 -2.12
N MET A 195 7.20 2.24 -3.32
CA MET A 195 7.69 2.93 -4.51
C MET A 195 6.68 3.96 -5.04
N GLY A 196 5.38 3.79 -4.77
CA GLY A 196 4.33 4.54 -5.45
C GLY A 196 4.36 4.33 -6.97
N LYS A 197 4.80 3.16 -7.43
CA LYS A 197 4.96 2.86 -8.86
C LYS A 197 3.69 2.21 -9.41
N VAL A 198 3.30 2.54 -10.64
CA VAL A 198 2.16 1.89 -11.31
C VAL A 198 2.51 0.44 -11.65
N HIS A 199 1.56 -0.45 -11.38
CA HIS A 199 1.60 -1.87 -11.74
C HIS A 199 0.67 -2.10 -12.93
N SER A 200 0.90 -3.17 -13.68
CA SER A 200 -0.03 -3.65 -14.68
C SER A 200 -0.42 -5.11 -14.43
N GLY A 201 -1.56 -5.51 -14.97
CA GLY A 201 -2.05 -6.89 -14.87
C GLY A 201 -3.36 -7.08 -15.62
N VAL A 202 -3.98 -8.25 -15.43
CA VAL A 202 -5.27 -8.62 -16.03
C VAL A 202 -6.26 -8.91 -14.92
N ILE A 203 -7.47 -8.34 -15.04
CA ILE A 203 -8.57 -8.62 -14.10
C ILE A 203 -9.09 -10.04 -14.34
N VAL A 204 -9.04 -10.89 -13.32
CA VAL A 204 -9.57 -12.26 -13.37
C VAL A 204 -10.85 -12.43 -12.54
N HIS A 205 -11.16 -11.45 -11.69
CA HIS A 205 -12.40 -11.37 -10.93
C HIS A 205 -12.76 -9.90 -10.63
N SER A 206 -14.03 -9.54 -10.75
CA SER A 206 -14.56 -8.21 -10.44
C SER A 206 -16.00 -8.34 -9.93
N GLU A 207 -16.25 -7.96 -8.68
CA GLU A 207 -17.58 -7.98 -8.05
C GLU A 207 -17.71 -6.79 -7.09
N GLY A 208 -18.66 -5.89 -7.37
CA GLY A 208 -18.81 -4.67 -6.59
C GLY A 208 -17.57 -3.78 -6.71
N ASP A 209 -16.93 -3.45 -5.58
CA ASP A 209 -15.65 -2.73 -5.52
C ASP A 209 -14.44 -3.69 -5.43
N ARG A 210 -14.66 -5.01 -5.31
CA ARG A 210 -13.59 -5.99 -5.13
C ARG A 210 -13.09 -6.51 -6.46
N VAL A 211 -11.77 -6.50 -6.64
CA VAL A 211 -11.10 -7.04 -7.83
C VAL A 211 -9.98 -7.99 -7.45
N ARG A 212 -9.73 -8.96 -8.35
CA ARG A 212 -8.52 -9.77 -8.37
C ARG A 212 -7.79 -9.57 -9.69
N ILE A 213 -6.49 -9.34 -9.58
CA ILE A 213 -5.59 -9.01 -10.68
C ILE A 213 -4.51 -10.07 -10.71
N GLU A 214 -4.23 -10.64 -11.88
CA GLU A 214 -3.14 -11.60 -12.10
C GLU A 214 -2.26 -11.18 -13.27
N GLY A 215 -1.12 -11.85 -13.46
CA GLY A 215 -0.16 -11.50 -14.52
C GLY A 215 0.53 -10.17 -14.25
N ILE A 216 0.91 -9.96 -12.99
CA ILE A 216 1.44 -8.69 -12.50
C ILE A 216 2.79 -8.36 -13.12
N ASP A 217 2.94 -7.14 -13.63
CA ASP A 217 4.22 -6.58 -14.08
C ASP A 217 4.42 -5.15 -13.54
N LEU A 218 5.63 -4.85 -13.11
CA LEU A 218 6.07 -3.49 -12.75
C LEU A 218 6.47 -2.68 -13.98
N LYS A 219 6.68 -3.33 -15.13
CA LYS A 219 6.79 -2.66 -16.42
C LYS A 219 5.38 -2.38 -16.90
N VAL A 220 5.15 -1.12 -17.20
CA VAL A 220 3.87 -0.64 -17.73
C VAL A 220 4.17 -0.19 -19.15
N TRP A 221 3.62 -0.91 -20.11
CA TRP A 221 3.82 -0.67 -21.55
C TRP A 221 2.63 0.09 -22.12
#